data_AF-A0A965UA52-F1
#
_entry.id   AF-A0A965UA52-F1
#
_cell.length_a   1.000
_cell.length_b   1.000
_cell.length_c   1.000
_cell.angle_alpha   90.00
_cell.angle_beta   90.00
_cell.angle_gamma   90.00
#
_symmetry.space_group_name_H-M   'P 1'
#
loop_
_entity.id
_entity.type
_entity.pdbx_description
1 polymer ?
#
loop_
_entity_poly.entity_id
_entity_poly.type
_entity_poly.pdbx_seq_one_letter_code
_entity_poly.pdbx_strand_id
1 'polypeptide(L)'
;MNALNTIFFDLDGTLLPMQQDAFLDTYLGLLTKRVSPWGYDPKQLIKALWFGTGAMMQNDGSVPNCRRFWAAFSQKLGPEALRLEAELADFYAKDFNATQAVLGPKADVKGLLSSLRRKGYG
;
A
#
# COMPACT_ATOMS: atom_id res chain seq x y z
N MET A 1 24.61 -28.87 12.90
CA MET A 1 23.61 -27.79 13.05
C MET A 1 23.55 -27.05 11.72
N ASN A 2 22.39 -26.92 11.10
CA ASN A 2 22.26 -26.11 9.88
C ASN A 2 22.37 -24.63 10.27
N ALA A 3 23.41 -23.95 9.79
CA ALA A 3 23.54 -22.51 9.99
C ALA A 3 22.43 -21.79 9.20
N LEU A 4 21.80 -20.79 9.82
CA LEU A 4 20.94 -19.84 9.10
C LEU A 4 21.75 -19.21 7.96
N ASN A 5 21.20 -19.18 6.75
CA ASN A 5 21.85 -18.62 5.56
C ASN A 5 21.09 -17.43 4.96
N THR A 6 19.78 -17.33 5.21
CA THR A 6 18.90 -16.30 4.66
C THR A 6 17.99 -15.76 5.76
N ILE A 7 17.76 -14.44 5.74
CA ILE A 7 16.88 -13.75 6.67
C ILE A 7 15.87 -12.94 5.85
N PHE A 8 14.58 -13.22 6.03
CA PHE A 8 13.50 -12.44 5.44
C PHE A 8 12.98 -11.42 6.44
N PHE A 9 12.77 -10.20 5.97
CA PHE A 9 12.16 -9.13 6.74
C PHE A 9 10.81 -8.78 6.14
N ASP A 10 9.83 -8.60 7.01
CA ASP A 10 8.67 -7.80 6.67
C ASP A 10 9.03 -6.30 6.71
N LEU A 11 8.23 -5.46 6.08
CA LEU A 11 8.43 -4.01 6.06
C LEU A 11 7.69 -3.34 7.21
N ASP A 12 6.36 -3.37 7.16
CA ASP A 12 5.50 -2.59 8.04
C ASP A 12 5.52 -3.14 9.47
N GLY A 13 5.82 -2.28 10.45
CA GLY A 13 5.97 -2.69 11.85
C GLY A 13 7.24 -3.51 12.16
N THR A 14 8.02 -3.90 11.14
CA THR A 14 9.31 -4.61 11.30
C THR A 14 10.50 -3.71 10.96
N LEU A 15 10.68 -3.35 9.69
CA LEU A 15 11.72 -2.41 9.27
C LEU A 15 11.22 -0.97 9.32
N LEU A 16 9.92 -0.75 9.22
CA LEU A 16 9.30 0.57 9.23
C LEU A 16 8.41 0.72 10.48
N PRO A 17 8.88 1.41 11.53
CA PRO A 17 8.05 1.70 12.70
C PRO A 17 6.87 2.60 12.29
N MET A 18 5.67 2.03 12.33
CA MET A 18 4.46 2.70 11.83
C MET A 18 3.29 2.44 12.79
N GLN A 19 2.60 3.50 13.21
CA GLN A 19 1.25 3.35 13.77
C GLN A 19 0.27 3.21 12.61
N GLN A 20 -0.26 2.01 12.44
CA GLN A 20 -1.01 1.63 11.25
C GLN A 20 -2.29 2.45 11.07
N ASP A 21 -3.02 2.74 12.14
CA ASP A 21 -4.24 3.56 12.08
C ASP A 21 -3.93 5.00 11.62
N ALA A 22 -2.91 5.63 12.21
CA ALA A 22 -2.50 6.98 11.83
C ALA A 22 -2.02 7.06 10.37
N PHE A 23 -1.31 6.02 9.91
CA PHE A 23 -0.90 5.90 8.51
C PHE A 23 -2.11 5.74 7.59
N LEU A 24 -3.02 4.82 7.89
CA LEU A 24 -4.22 4.57 7.08
C LEU A 24 -5.10 5.82 6.98
N ASP A 25 -5.34 6.53 8.08
CA ASP A 25 -6.12 7.76 8.09
C ASP A 25 -5.49 8.83 7.18
N THR A 26 -4.16 9.01 7.29
CA THR A 26 -3.41 9.96 6.46
C THR A 26 -3.46 9.56 4.98
N TYR A 27 -3.20 8.29 4.68
CA TYR A 27 -3.21 7.74 3.32
C TYR A 27 -4.58 7.90 2.66
N LEU A 28 -5.66 7.48 3.33
CA LEU A 28 -7.03 7.58 2.79
C LEU A 28 -7.46 9.05 2.64
N GLY A 29 -7.05 9.93 3.55
CA GLY A 29 -7.27 11.37 3.45
C GLY A 29 -6.61 11.98 2.20
N LEU A 30 -5.33 11.65 1.96
CA LEU A 30 -4.61 12.12 0.76
C LEU A 30 -5.21 11.53 -0.53
N LEU A 31 -5.56 10.25 -0.51
CA LEU A 31 -6.15 9.54 -1.66
C LEU A 31 -7.49 10.15 -2.06
N THR A 32 -8.39 10.37 -1.09
CA THR A 32 -9.71 10.96 -1.34
C THR A 32 -9.60 12.41 -1.80
N LYS A 33 -8.65 13.19 -1.25
CA LYS A 33 -8.34 14.53 -1.74
C LYS A 33 -7.89 14.53 -3.19
N ARG A 34 -7.03 13.59 -3.60
CA ARG A 34 -6.54 13.47 -4.98
C ARG A 34 -7.67 13.26 -5.98
N VAL A 35 -8.65 12.42 -5.64
CA VAL A 35 -9.74 12.08 -6.57
C VAL A 35 -10.96 12.99 -6.45
N SER A 36 -11.00 13.91 -5.48
CA SER A 36 -12.10 14.86 -5.29
C SER A 36 -12.46 15.67 -6.55
N PRO A 37 -11.51 16.13 -7.39
CA PRO A 37 -11.84 16.84 -8.64
C PRO A 37 -12.66 16.02 -9.64
N TRP A 38 -12.70 14.69 -9.48
CA TRP A 38 -13.43 13.76 -10.35
C TRP A 38 -14.86 13.48 -9.87
N GLY A 39 -15.30 14.13 -8.78
CA GLY A 39 -16.69 14.08 -8.31
C GLY A 39 -17.07 12.84 -7.51
N TYR A 40 -16.10 12.01 -7.10
CA TYR A 40 -16.39 10.84 -6.27
C TYR A 40 -16.63 11.21 -4.81
N ASP A 41 -17.66 10.62 -4.21
CA ASP A 41 -17.88 10.70 -2.76
C ASP A 41 -16.75 9.94 -2.02
N PRO A 42 -16.06 10.59 -1.06
CA PRO A 42 -14.96 9.97 -0.32
C PRO A 42 -15.33 8.67 0.39
N LYS A 43 -16.53 8.57 0.96
CA LYS A 43 -16.95 7.37 1.70
C LYS A 43 -17.23 6.21 0.74
N GLN A 44 -17.86 6.48 -0.41
CA GLN A 44 -18.07 5.48 -1.45
C GLN A 44 -16.74 5.01 -2.04
N LEU A 45 -15.80 5.93 -2.28
CA LEU A 45 -14.46 5.59 -2.76
C LEU A 45 -13.73 4.66 -1.80
N ILE A 46 -13.71 4.99 -0.49
CA ILE A 46 -13.07 4.15 0.52
C ILE A 46 -13.74 2.78 0.61
N LYS A 47 -15.09 2.72 0.55
CA LYS A 47 -15.81 1.43 0.51
C LYS A 47 -15.43 0.58 -0.71
N ALA A 48 -15.30 1.21 -1.88
CA ALA A 48 -14.89 0.52 -3.10
C ALA A 48 -13.44 0.04 -3.03
N LEU A 49 -12.54 0.86 -2.46
CA LEU A 49 -11.15 0.50 -2.19
C LEU A 49 -11.07 -0.76 -1.32
N TRP A 50 -11.77 -0.78 -0.18
CA TRP A 50 -11.79 -1.95 0.70
C TRP A 50 -12.41 -3.19 0.04
N PHE A 51 -13.46 -3.00 -0.77
CA PHE A 51 -14.07 -4.09 -1.52
C PHE A 51 -13.09 -4.68 -2.56
N GLY A 52 -12.37 -3.83 -3.28
CA GLY A 52 -11.32 -4.24 -4.20
C GLY A 52 -10.17 -4.97 -3.50
N THR A 53 -9.69 -4.43 -2.36
CA THR A 53 -8.64 -5.06 -1.55
C THR A 53 -9.07 -6.43 -1.04
N GLY A 54 -10.30 -6.57 -0.54
CA GLY A 54 -10.85 -7.85 -0.11
C GLY A 54 -10.91 -8.89 -1.25
N ALA A 55 -11.34 -8.48 -2.44
CA ALA A 55 -11.34 -9.35 -3.62
C ALA A 55 -9.92 -9.76 -4.04
N MET A 56 -8.95 -8.84 -3.94
CA MET A 56 -7.54 -9.12 -4.20
C MET A 56 -6.96 -10.12 -3.19
N MET A 57 -7.30 -10.01 -1.91
CA MET A 57 -6.84 -10.95 -0.87
C MET A 57 -7.37 -12.37 -1.07
N GLN A 58 -8.56 -12.51 -1.67
CA GLN A 58 -9.17 -13.81 -2.00
C GLN A 58 -8.75 -14.35 -3.37
N ASN A 59 -7.84 -13.66 -4.07
CA ASN A 59 -7.41 -14.06 -5.40
C ASN A 59 -6.57 -15.35 -5.33
N ASP A 60 -6.94 -16.35 -6.12
CA ASP A 60 -6.30 -17.67 -6.19
C ASP A 60 -5.06 -17.72 -7.09
N GLY A 61 -4.67 -16.57 -7.66
CA GLY A 61 -3.54 -16.45 -8.59
C GLY A 61 -3.89 -16.69 -10.06
N SER A 62 -5.15 -16.99 -10.40
CA SER A 62 -5.61 -17.17 -11.79
C SER A 62 -5.54 -15.91 -12.64
N VAL A 63 -5.53 -14.73 -12.00
CA VAL A 63 -5.38 -13.41 -12.65
C VAL A 63 -4.46 -12.52 -11.82
N PRO A 64 -3.85 -11.48 -12.43
CA PRO A 64 -3.11 -10.48 -11.67
C PRO A 64 -3.99 -9.78 -10.63
N ASN A 65 -3.41 -9.50 -9.45
CA ASN A 65 -4.08 -8.82 -8.35
C ASN A 65 -4.72 -7.48 -8.75
N CYS A 66 -4.03 -6.68 -9.58
CA CYS A 66 -4.56 -5.40 -10.08
C CYS A 66 -5.86 -5.60 -10.89
N ARG A 67 -5.92 -6.63 -11.75
CA ARG A 67 -7.13 -6.93 -12.52
C ARG A 67 -8.28 -7.33 -11.60
N ARG A 68 -8.01 -8.16 -10.58
CA ARG A 68 -9.03 -8.55 -9.58
C ARG A 68 -9.54 -7.35 -8.80
N PHE A 69 -8.63 -6.49 -8.33
CA PHE A 69 -8.94 -5.27 -7.62
C PHE A 69 -9.85 -4.35 -8.45
N TRP A 70 -9.45 -4.00 -9.66
CA TRP A 70 -10.18 -3.04 -10.50
C TRP A 70 -11.55 -3.55 -10.94
N ALA A 71 -11.68 -4.85 -11.21
CA ALA A 71 -12.97 -5.47 -11.50
C ALA A 71 -13.95 -5.31 -10.32
N ALA A 72 -13.49 -5.56 -9.09
CA ALA A 72 -14.32 -5.38 -7.90
C ALA A 72 -14.57 -3.90 -7.56
N PHE A 73 -13.56 -3.05 -7.70
CA PHE A 73 -13.64 -1.60 -7.44
C PHE A 73 -14.69 -0.92 -8.33
N SER A 74 -14.64 -1.18 -9.64
CA SER A 74 -15.60 -0.65 -10.63
C SER A 74 -17.02 -1.20 -10.46
N GLN A 75 -17.21 -2.40 -9.90
CA GLN A 75 -18.55 -2.88 -9.53
C GLN A 75 -19.22 -2.00 -8.46
N LYS A 76 -18.46 -1.29 -7.64
CA LYS A 76 -18.99 -0.42 -6.58
C LYS A 76 -19.22 1.02 -7.03
N LEU A 77 -18.38 1.53 -7.94
CA LEU A 77 -18.40 2.94 -8.36
C LEU A 77 -18.88 3.16 -9.80
N GLY A 78 -19.08 2.09 -10.57
CA GLY A 78 -19.35 2.15 -12.00
C GLY A 78 -18.09 1.95 -12.86
N PRO A 79 -18.28 1.59 -14.14
CA PRO A 79 -17.17 1.32 -15.06
C PRO A 79 -16.29 2.55 -15.32
N GLU A 80 -16.81 3.77 -15.17
CA GLU A 80 -16.05 5.02 -15.32
C GLU A 80 -14.91 5.14 -14.31
N ALA A 81 -15.01 4.45 -13.16
CA ALA A 81 -14.01 4.45 -12.11
C ALA A 81 -12.68 3.84 -12.55
N LEU A 82 -12.64 3.06 -13.65
CA LEU A 82 -11.41 2.57 -14.25
C LEU A 82 -10.51 3.71 -14.76
N ARG A 83 -11.08 4.89 -15.07
CA ARG A 83 -10.29 6.08 -15.44
C ARG A 83 -9.43 6.60 -14.30
N LEU A 84 -9.78 6.28 -13.05
CA LEU A 84 -8.98 6.65 -11.88
C LEU A 84 -7.66 5.89 -11.80
N GLU A 85 -7.45 4.81 -12.57
CA GLU A 85 -6.22 4.02 -12.49
C GLU A 85 -4.96 4.85 -12.74
N ALA A 86 -4.96 5.65 -13.80
CA ALA A 86 -3.84 6.54 -14.11
C ALA A 86 -3.62 7.60 -13.01
N GLU A 87 -4.70 8.14 -12.44
CA GLU A 87 -4.62 9.15 -11.39
C GLU A 87 -4.12 8.59 -10.06
N LEU A 88 -4.55 7.38 -9.71
CA LEU A 88 -4.06 6.70 -8.53
C LEU A 88 -2.62 6.23 -8.72
N ALA A 89 -2.19 5.87 -9.93
CA ALA A 89 -0.79 5.61 -10.22
C ALA A 89 0.07 6.88 -10.03
N ASP A 90 -0.39 8.03 -10.53
CA ASP A 90 0.32 9.32 -10.35
C ASP A 90 0.36 9.76 -8.87
N PHE A 91 -0.71 9.48 -8.10
CA PHE A 91 -0.74 9.68 -6.66
C PHE A 91 0.41 8.97 -5.94
N TYR A 92 0.67 7.69 -6.27
CA TYR A 92 1.78 6.96 -5.65
C TYR A 92 3.16 7.54 -6.03
N ALA A 93 3.28 8.16 -7.20
CA ALA A 93 4.52 8.79 -7.63
C ALA A 93 4.79 10.16 -6.95
N LYS A 94 3.74 10.92 -6.63
CA LYS A 94 3.87 12.33 -6.20
C LYS A 94 3.41 12.61 -4.78
N ASP A 95 2.23 12.12 -4.42
CA ASP A 95 1.50 12.56 -3.23
C ASP A 95 1.67 11.58 -2.06
N PHE A 96 1.85 10.29 -2.33
CA PHE A 96 1.93 9.24 -1.32
C PHE A 96 3.08 9.45 -0.32
N ASN A 97 4.19 10.04 -0.75
CA ASN A 97 5.34 10.33 0.11
C ASN A 97 4.99 11.29 1.27
N ALA A 98 3.92 12.05 1.19
CA ALA A 98 3.45 12.90 2.29
C ALA A 98 3.02 12.09 3.53
N THR A 99 2.70 10.79 3.38
CA THR A 99 2.42 9.87 4.50
C THR A 99 3.63 9.70 5.43
N GLN A 100 4.85 10.03 4.99
CA GLN A 100 6.04 9.98 5.83
C GLN A 100 5.95 10.86 7.09
N ALA A 101 5.11 11.90 7.06
CA ALA A 101 4.92 12.82 8.18
C ALA A 101 4.36 12.15 9.44
N VAL A 102 3.70 10.99 9.31
CA VAL A 102 3.09 10.25 10.43
C VAL A 102 3.85 8.96 10.79
N LEU A 103 5.00 8.72 10.15
CA LEU A 103 5.84 7.57 10.46
C LEU A 103 6.62 7.78 11.75
N GLY A 104 6.89 6.69 12.45
CA GLY A 104 7.67 6.69 13.69
C GLY A 104 9.14 7.08 13.48
N PRO A 105 9.91 7.23 14.57
CA PRO A 105 11.33 7.55 14.48
C PRO A 105 12.05 6.51 13.61
N LYS A 106 12.95 6.99 12.75
CA LYS A 106 13.73 6.13 11.86
C LYS A 106 14.58 5.16 12.69
N ALA A 107 14.24 3.87 12.66
CA ALA A 107 15.13 2.83 13.15
C ALA A 107 16.39 2.75 12.27
N ASP A 108 17.51 2.29 12.84
CA ASP A 108 18.75 2.05 12.07
C ASP A 108 18.66 0.76 11.23
N VAL A 109 17.70 0.75 10.30
CA VAL A 109 17.50 -0.33 9.33
C VAL A 109 18.75 -0.50 8.48
N LYS A 110 19.40 0.61 8.10
CA LYS A 110 20.59 0.58 7.26
C LYS A 110 21.75 -0.12 7.96
N GLY A 111 22.00 0.20 9.24
CA GLY A 111 23.03 -0.44 10.04
C GLY A 111 22.73 -1.93 10.26
N LEU A 112 21.48 -2.28 10.57
CA LEU A 112 21.03 -3.66 10.67
C LEU A 112 21.32 -4.46 9.40
N LEU A 113 20.82 -3.99 8.25
CA LEU A 113 21.00 -4.68 6.96
C LEU A 113 22.48 -4.76 6.56
N SER A 114 23.27 -3.71 6.80
CA SER A 114 24.71 -3.71 6.52
C SER A 114 25.47 -4.72 7.37
N SER A 115 25.10 -4.86 8.65
CA SER A 115 25.68 -5.84 9.57
C SER A 115 25.39 -7.27 9.14
N LEU A 116 24.15 -7.55 8.71
CA LEU A 116 23.75 -8.88 8.24
C LEU A 116 24.46 -9.25 6.93
N ARG A 117 24.54 -8.32 5.96
CA ARG A 117 25.30 -8.55 4.73
C ARG A 117 26.77 -8.86 5.00
N ARG A 118 27.40 -8.17 5.94
CA ARG A 118 28.79 -8.44 6.34
C ARG A 118 28.99 -9.84 6.94
N LYS A 119 27.95 -10.39 7.57
CA LYS A 119 27.92 -11.75 8.11
C LYS A 119 27.61 -12.82 7.06
N GLY A 120 27.41 -12.45 5.80
CA GLY A 120 27.16 -13.37 4.70
C GLY A 120 25.67 -13.68 4.45
N TYR A 121 24.75 -12.97 5.10
CA TYR A 121 23.32 -13.08 4.81
C TYR A 121 22.97 -12.27 3.55
N GLY A 122 22.35 -12.94 2.57
CA GLY A 122 21.90 -12.37 1.31
C GLY A 122 20.52 -11.71 1.41
#